data_AF-A0A382X8H2-F1
#
_entry.id   AF-A0A382X8H2-F1
#
_cell.length_a   1.000
_cell.length_b   1.000
_cell.length_c   1.000
_cell.angle_alpha   90.00
_cell.angle_beta   90.00
_cell.angle_gamma   90.00
#
_symmetry.space_group_name_H-M   'P 1'
#
loop_
_entity.id
_entity.type
_entity.pdbx_description
1 polymer ?
#
loop_
_entity_poly.entity_id
_entity_poly.type
_entity_poly.pdbx_seq_one_letter_code
_entity_poly.pdbx_strand_id
1 'polypeptide(L)'
;MNDITLLIMAAGMGSRYGGLKQLDAVGPNGETIIDYSVYDAVEADFSKVVFIIRREFEKEFKERISDKYAGKIQVEFAFQELQALPYG
;
A
#
# COMPACT_ATOMS: atom_id res chain seq x y z
N MET A 1 -13.57 -2.74 19.62
CA MET A 1 -12.76 -2.94 18.40
C MET A 1 -11.37 -2.44 18.72
N ASN A 2 -10.35 -3.26 18.47
CA ASN A 2 -8.98 -2.78 18.57
C ASN A 2 -8.70 -1.94 17.32
N ASP A 3 -8.18 -0.73 17.50
CA ASP A 3 -7.80 0.15 16.39
C ASP A 3 -6.37 -0.18 15.96
N ILE A 4 -6.21 -1.31 15.25
CA ILE A 4 -4.90 -1.80 14.79
C ILE A 4 -4.73 -1.41 13.33
N THR A 5 -3.61 -0.72 13.06
CA THR A 5 -3.25 -0.26 11.71
C THR A 5 -2.14 -1.11 11.12
N LEU A 6 -2.32 -1.60 9.89
CA LEU A 6 -1.28 -2.21 9.09
C LEU A 6 -0.51 -1.10 8.35
N LEU A 7 0.81 -1.04 8.54
CA LEU A 7 1.68 -0.13 7.80
C LEU A 7 2.43 -0.89 6.71
N ILE A 8 2.24 -0.52 5.44
CA ILE A 8 2.93 -1.13 4.30
C ILE A 8 3.97 -0.16 3.75
N MET A 9 5.23 -0.59 3.74
CA MET A 9 6.34 0.17 3.15
C MET A 9 6.45 -0.13 1.65
N ALA A 10 5.94 0.79 0.83
CA ALA A 10 5.79 0.64 -0.62
C ALA A 10 6.52 1.73 -1.44
N ALA A 11 7.36 2.55 -0.80
CA ALA A 11 8.11 3.62 -1.45
C ALA A 11 9.42 3.15 -2.12
N GLY A 12 9.76 1.86 -1.96
CA GLY A 12 10.94 1.25 -2.56
C GLY A 12 10.73 0.96 -4.05
N MET A 13 11.64 1.42 -4.90
CA MET A 13 11.68 1.02 -6.31
C MET A 13 12.58 -0.21 -6.46
N GLY A 14 12.10 -1.21 -7.22
CA GLY A 14 12.95 -2.33 -7.63
C GLY A 14 13.96 -1.85 -8.67
N SER A 15 15.15 -1.41 -8.27
CA SER A 15 16.21 -0.91 -9.17
C SER A 15 16.59 -1.90 -10.28
N ARG A 16 16.41 -3.21 -10.03
CA ARG A 16 16.65 -4.28 -11.01
C ARG A 16 15.58 -4.37 -12.12
N TYR A 17 14.43 -3.68 -12.00
CA TYR A 17 13.25 -3.90 -12.84
C TYR A 17 12.56 -2.60 -13.33
N GLY A 18 13.09 -1.43 -12.97
CA GLY A 18 12.67 -0.15 -13.56
C GLY A 18 11.27 0.37 -13.18
N GLY A 19 10.60 -0.20 -12.17
CA GLY A 19 9.24 0.23 -11.78
C GLY A 19 8.69 -0.36 -10.47
N LEU A 20 7.39 -0.18 -10.26
CA LEU A 20 6.62 -0.62 -9.09
C LEU A 20 6.27 -2.11 -9.14
N LYS A 21 7.20 -2.95 -8.71
CA LYS A 21 7.00 -4.41 -8.62
C LYS A 21 5.85 -4.85 -7.73
N GLN A 22 5.52 -4.08 -6.70
CA GLN A 22 4.54 -4.53 -5.70
C GLN A 22 3.12 -4.61 -6.27
N LEU A 23 2.90 -4.08 -7.47
CA LEU A 23 1.64 -4.12 -8.21
C LEU A 23 1.61 -5.21 -9.29
N ASP A 24 2.67 -6.02 -9.39
CA ASP A 24 2.70 -7.18 -10.27
C ASP A 24 1.79 -8.29 -9.73
N ALA A 25 1.03 -8.87 -10.65
CA ALA A 25 0.20 -10.03 -10.38
C ALA A 25 1.08 -11.26 -10.07
N VAL A 26 0.79 -11.92 -8.95
CA VAL A 26 1.43 -13.18 -8.53
C VAL A 26 0.40 -14.29 -8.27
N GLY A 27 -0.86 -13.93 -8.05
CA GLY A 27 -1.96 -14.85 -7.81
C GLY A 27 -2.61 -15.41 -9.09
N PRO A 28 -3.39 -16.50 -8.97
CA PRO A 28 -4.02 -17.17 -10.10
C PRO A 28 -5.05 -16.31 -10.83
N ASN A 29 -5.59 -15.26 -10.20
CA ASN A 29 -6.55 -14.34 -10.82
C ASN A 29 -6.00 -12.90 -10.94
N GLY A 30 -4.69 -12.74 -10.88
CA GLY A 30 -4.06 -11.43 -11.02
C GLY A 30 -3.85 -10.66 -9.71
N GLU A 31 -4.00 -11.32 -8.56
CA GLU A 31 -3.78 -10.72 -7.25
C GLU A 31 -2.31 -10.33 -7.05
N THR A 32 -2.08 -9.18 -6.43
CA THR A 32 -0.74 -8.73 -6.06
C THR A 32 -0.35 -9.23 -4.66
N ILE A 33 0.94 -9.15 -4.30
CA ILE A 33 1.38 -9.44 -2.91
C ILE A 33 0.70 -8.49 -1.90
N ILE A 34 0.47 -7.24 -2.30
CA ILE A 34 -0.29 -6.28 -1.48
C ILE A 34 -1.71 -6.79 -1.25
N ASP A 35 -2.33 -7.38 -2.28
CA ASP A 35 -3.71 -7.85 -2.17
C ASP A 35 -3.86 -8.93 -1.11
N TYR A 36 -2.93 -9.89 -1.05
CA TYR A 36 -2.90 -10.92 0.00
C TYR A 36 -2.65 -10.31 1.38
N SER A 37 -1.72 -9.36 1.50
CA SER A 37 -1.39 -8.73 2.78
C SER A 37 -2.57 -7.96 3.38
N VAL A 38 -3.33 -7.25 2.54
CA VAL A 38 -4.53 -6.51 2.96
C VAL A 38 -5.68 -7.48 3.28
N TYR A 39 -5.83 -8.55 2.50
CA TYR A 39 -6.83 -9.58 2.79
C TYR A 39 -6.61 -10.22 4.17
N ASP A 40 -5.39 -10.67 4.45
CA ASP A 40 -5.06 -11.28 5.75
C ASP A 40 -5.23 -10.29 6.91
N ALA A 41 -4.95 -9.00 6.69
CA ALA A 41 -5.19 -7.96 7.69
C ALA A 41 -6.67 -7.75 7.99
N VAL A 42 -7.53 -7.80 6.98
CA VAL A 42 -8.99 -7.75 7.17
C VAL A 42 -9.48 -8.98 7.94
N GLU A 43 -9.02 -10.18 7.59
CA GLU A 43 -9.36 -11.41 8.31
C GLU A 43 -8.84 -11.41 9.76
N ALA A 44 -7.77 -10.67 10.03
CA ALA A 44 -7.20 -10.48 11.36
C ALA A 44 -7.76 -9.26 12.14
N ASP A 45 -8.89 -8.69 11.69
CA ASP A 45 -9.59 -7.55 12.31
C ASP A 45 -8.77 -6.24 12.40
N PHE A 46 -7.88 -5.97 11.43
CA PHE A 46 -7.27 -4.65 11.28
C PHE A 46 -8.30 -3.64 10.77
N SER A 47 -8.35 -2.46 11.40
CA SER A 47 -9.30 -1.39 11.06
C SER A 47 -8.80 -0.50 9.92
N LYS A 48 -7.48 -0.40 9.75
CA LYS A 48 -6.84 0.54 8.84
C LYS A 48 -5.58 -0.03 8.20
N VAL A 49 -5.31 0.37 6.95
CA VAL A 49 -4.04 0.20 6.27
C VAL A 49 -3.48 1.56 5.83
N VAL A 50 -2.19 1.78 6.08
CA VAL A 50 -1.46 2.98 5.64
C VAL A 50 -0.33 2.55 4.70
N PHE A 51 -0.33 3.09 3.49
CA PHE A 51 0.72 2.86 2.50
C PHE A 51 1.73 4.00 2.51
N ILE A 52 3.00 3.70 2.78
CA ILE A 52 4.10 4.66 2.58
C ILE A 52 4.58 4.52 1.14
N ILE A 53 4.34 5.52 0.30
CA ILE A 53 4.66 5.53 -1.13
C ILE A 53 5.45 6.79 -1.53
N ARG A 54 5.96 6.81 -2.76
CA ARG A 54 6.42 8.07 -3.37
C ARG A 54 5.23 8.78 -4.01
N ARG A 55 5.24 10.12 -3.99
CA ARG A 55 4.12 10.94 -4.51
C ARG A 55 3.82 10.68 -5.99
N GLU A 56 4.85 10.44 -6.79
CA GLU A 56 4.72 10.12 -8.23
C GLU A 56 3.87 8.85 -8.51
N PHE A 57 3.73 7.97 -7.52
CA PHE A 57 2.98 6.72 -7.61
C PHE A 57 1.58 6.77 -7.00
N GLU A 58 1.17 7.92 -6.45
CA GLU A 58 -0.12 8.07 -5.77
C GLU A 58 -1.30 7.66 -6.66
N LYS A 59 -1.28 8.10 -7.92
CA LYS A 59 -2.35 7.82 -8.87
C LYS A 59 -2.46 6.31 -9.17
N GLU A 60 -1.34 5.66 -9.44
CA GLU A 60 -1.30 4.23 -9.75
C GLU A 60 -1.76 3.39 -8.54
N PHE A 61 -1.35 3.77 -7.33
CA PHE A 61 -1.81 3.11 -6.10
C PHE A 61 -3.31 3.30 -5.88
N LYS A 62 -3.85 4.52 -6.04
CA LYS A 62 -5.30 4.74 -5.91
C LYS A 62 -6.09 3.90 -6.90
N GLU A 63 -5.74 3.94 -8.18
CA GLU A 63 -6.44 3.18 -9.24
C GLU A 63 -6.41 1.66 -9.00
N ARG A 64 -5.33 1.11 -8.43
CA ARG A 64 -5.20 -0.34 -8.22
C ARG A 64 -5.65 -0.84 -6.85
N ILE A 65 -5.58 -0.01 -5.81
CA ILE A 65 -5.75 -0.42 -4.41
C ILE A 65 -7.03 0.18 -3.80
N SER A 66 -7.28 1.50 -3.93
CA SER A 66 -8.36 2.13 -3.14
C SER A 66 -9.74 1.58 -3.48
N ASP A 67 -9.99 1.35 -4.77
CA ASP A 67 -11.31 0.90 -5.23
C ASP A 67 -11.59 -0.56 -4.86
N LYS A 68 -10.53 -1.39 -4.72
CA LYS A 68 -10.66 -2.81 -4.33
C LYS A 68 -11.06 -2.99 -2.86
N TYR A 69 -10.67 -2.07 -1.99
CA TYR A 69 -10.83 -2.20 -0.53
C TYR A 69 -11.84 -1.23 0.07
N ALA A 70 -12.46 -0.38 -0.76
CA ALA A 70 -13.51 0.52 -0.33
C ALA A 70 -14.61 -0.24 0.44
N GLY A 71 -14.85 0.17 1.68
CA GLY A 71 -15.86 -0.43 2.56
C GLY A 71 -15.43 -1.68 3.32
N LYS A 72 -14.21 -2.20 3.12
CA LYS A 72 -13.65 -3.34 3.89
C LYS A 72 -12.69 -2.92 4.99
N ILE A 73 -11.80 -1.97 4.69
CA ILE A 73 -10.79 -1.43 5.61
C ILE A 73 -10.52 0.04 5.25
N GLN A 74 -10.18 0.88 6.24
CA GLN A 74 -9.78 2.25 5.96
C GLN A 74 -8.42 2.26 5.26
N VAL A 75 -8.31 2.96 4.13
CA VAL A 75 -7.06 3.07 3.35
C VAL A 75 -6.54 4.51 3.42
N GLU A 76 -5.29 4.67 3.83
CA GLU A 76 -4.60 5.97 3.87
C GLU A 76 -3.23 5.89 3.19
N PHE A 77 -2.71 7.06 2.80
CA PHE A 77 -1.40 7.19 2.15
C PHE A 77 -0.52 8.15 2.92
N ALA A 78 0.74 7.77 3.10
CA ALA A 78 1.82 8.61 3.58
C ALA A 78 2.90 8.70 2.49
N PHE A 79 3.59 9.84 2.41
CA PHE A 79 4.55 10.11 1.35
C PHE A 79 5.98 10.14 1.88
N GLN A 80 6.86 9.31 1.33
CA GLN A 80 8.29 9.37 1.58
C GLN A 80 8.95 10.28 0.54
N GLU A 81 9.51 11.40 1.00
CA GLU A 81 10.22 12.37 0.18
C GLU A 81 11.60 12.67 0.79
N LEU A 82 12.61 12.92 -0.04
CA LEU A 82 13.98 13.21 0.45
C LEU A 82 14.05 14.50 1.28
N GLN A 83 13.14 15.43 0.97
CA GLN A 83 13.04 16.74 1.59
C GLN A 83 12.12 16.76 2.82
N ALA A 84 11.46 15.64 3.14
CA ALA A 84 10.62 15.50 4.33
C ALA A 84 11.48 15.27 5.58
N LEU A 85 12.34 16.24 5.88
CA LEU A 85 13.22 16.27 7.05
C LEU A 85 12.66 17.25 8.09
N PRO A 86 12.90 17.03 9.40
CA PRO A 86 12.57 18.02 10.42
C PRO A 86 13.24 19.37 10.13
N TYR A 87 12.60 20.47 10.52
CA TYR A 87 13.29 21.75 10.59
C TYR A 87 14.42 21.63 11.63
N GLY A 88 15.64 21.90 11.18
CA GLY A 88 16.80 22.04 12.07
C GLY A 88 16.73 23.30 12.90
#